data_AF-A0A202DRF6-F1
#
_entry.id   AF-A0A202DRF6-F1
#
_cell.length_a   1.000
_cell.length_b   1.000
_cell.length_c   1.000
_cell.angle_alpha   90.00
_cell.angle_beta   90.00
_cell.angle_gamma   90.00
#
_symmetry.space_group_name_H-M   'P 1'
#
loop_
_entity.id
_entity.type
_entity.pdbx_description
1 polymer ?
#
loop_
_entity_poly.entity_id
_entity_poly.type
_entity_poly.pdbx_seq_one_letter_code
_entity_poly.pdbx_strand_id
1 'polypeptide(L)'
;MATTNKQKVEVGVNMMEKSITFMANTLFQMAFKIANARRLSPDYLVQNRELLESGFFTWFAEGMLESLHFEVLSPDGKKALERWDIYFSYSANPDPSVKKPPIGEIEEVAARLKALPPGTSYRIVIQTKPGASNVQGWQQTDFLSFDQKSEHAFSGWGYGHVDGTLFYREGTW
;
A
#
# COMPACT_ATOMS: atom_id res chain seq x y z
N MET A 1 30.62 -11.78 -29.01
CA MET A 1 30.26 -11.71 -27.57
C MET A 1 29.38 -10.50 -27.23
N ALA A 2 28.54 -9.98 -28.15
CA ALA A 2 27.68 -8.81 -27.89
C ALA A 2 26.23 -9.19 -27.47
N THR A 3 25.84 -10.44 -27.67
CA THR A 3 24.43 -10.90 -27.50
C THR A 3 24.04 -11.10 -26.03
N THR A 4 24.97 -11.51 -25.18
CA THR A 4 24.72 -11.82 -23.76
C THR A 4 24.40 -10.57 -22.93
N ASN A 5 25.01 -9.42 -23.24
CA ASN A 5 24.76 -8.18 -22.52
C ASN A 5 23.41 -7.56 -22.89
N LYS A 6 23.03 -7.57 -24.17
CA LYS A 6 21.74 -7.01 -24.61
C LYS A 6 20.55 -7.77 -24.01
N GLN A 7 20.61 -9.11 -24.01
CA GLN A 7 19.55 -9.94 -23.47
C GLN A 7 19.39 -9.79 -21.94
N LYS A 8 20.50 -9.61 -21.21
CA LYS A 8 20.48 -9.38 -19.75
C LYS A 8 19.87 -8.01 -19.40
N VAL A 9 20.14 -6.98 -20.20
CA VAL A 9 19.56 -5.64 -20.03
C VAL A 9 18.06 -5.65 -20.35
N GLU A 10 17.63 -6.26 -21.46
CA GLU A 10 16.21 -6.35 -21.84
C GLU A 10 15.37 -7.13 -20.81
N VAL A 11 15.88 -8.26 -20.29
CA VAL A 11 15.18 -9.04 -19.26
C VAL A 11 15.08 -8.27 -17.93
N GLY A 12 16.15 -7.55 -17.54
CA GLY A 12 16.16 -6.73 -16.32
C GLY A 12 15.19 -5.55 -16.38
N VAL A 13 15.18 -4.80 -17.49
CA VAL A 13 14.24 -3.67 -17.72
C VAL A 13 12.80 -4.15 -17.72
N ASN A 14 12.53 -5.27 -18.40
CA ASN A 14 11.19 -5.88 -18.45
C ASN A 14 10.71 -6.32 -17.05
N MET A 15 11.61 -6.78 -16.19
CA MET A 15 11.28 -7.16 -14.82
C MET A 15 10.89 -5.94 -13.96
N MET A 16 11.61 -4.82 -14.09
CA MET A 16 11.33 -3.59 -13.33
C MET A 16 9.95 -3.02 -13.67
N GLU A 17 9.63 -2.88 -14.96
CA GLU A 17 8.32 -2.37 -15.40
C GLU A 17 7.16 -3.27 -14.92
N LYS A 18 7.35 -4.59 -15.01
CA LYS A 18 6.36 -5.55 -14.51
C LYS A 18 6.25 -5.51 -12.98
N SER A 19 7.35 -5.29 -12.25
CA SER A 19 7.35 -5.11 -10.79
C SER A 19 6.49 -3.91 -10.42
N ILE A 20 6.75 -2.75 -11.03
CA ILE A 20 6.01 -1.51 -10.79
C ILE A 20 4.51 -1.71 -11.06
N THR A 21 4.18 -2.28 -12.22
CA THR A 21 2.78 -2.53 -12.61
C THR A 21 2.09 -3.48 -11.64
N PHE A 22 2.76 -4.57 -11.25
CA PHE A 22 2.23 -5.52 -10.28
C PHE A 22 2.00 -4.84 -8.92
N MET A 23 2.97 -4.08 -8.42
CA MET A 23 2.91 -3.45 -7.11
C MET A 23 1.83 -2.38 -7.04
N ALA A 24 1.74 -1.48 -8.02
CA ALA A 24 0.73 -0.43 -8.06
C ALA A 24 -0.69 -1.00 -8.10
N ASN A 25 -0.94 -2.01 -8.96
CA ASN A 25 -2.23 -2.68 -9.04
C ASN A 25 -2.57 -3.44 -7.75
N THR A 26 -1.59 -4.13 -7.16
CA THR A 26 -1.77 -4.88 -5.92
C THR A 26 -2.07 -3.95 -4.75
N LEU A 27 -1.41 -2.80 -4.69
CA LEU A 27 -1.64 -1.80 -3.64
C LEU A 27 -3.08 -1.28 -3.65
N PHE A 28 -3.59 -0.97 -4.84
CA PHE A 28 -4.99 -0.58 -5.02
C PHE A 28 -5.96 -1.71 -4.66
N GLN A 29 -5.67 -2.93 -5.08
CA GLN A 29 -6.46 -4.12 -4.74
C GLN A 29 -6.53 -4.35 -3.22
N MET A 30 -5.40 -4.22 -2.52
CA MET A 30 -5.34 -4.38 -1.06
C MET A 30 -6.15 -3.30 -0.35
N ALA A 31 -6.08 -2.04 -0.78
CA ALA A 31 -6.90 -0.96 -0.23
C ALA A 31 -8.40 -1.26 -0.38
N PHE A 32 -8.82 -1.74 -1.56
CA PHE A 32 -10.21 -2.20 -1.78
C PHE A 32 -10.61 -3.35 -0.86
N LYS A 33 -9.71 -4.32 -0.68
CA LYS A 33 -9.96 -5.47 0.17
C LYS A 33 -10.07 -5.10 1.64
N ILE A 34 -9.22 -4.21 2.14
CA ILE A 34 -9.30 -3.66 3.49
C ILE A 34 -10.63 -2.91 3.67
N ALA A 35 -10.97 -2.00 2.76
CA ALA A 35 -12.23 -1.24 2.83
C ALA A 35 -13.45 -2.17 2.89
N ASN A 36 -13.52 -3.16 2.01
CA ASN A 36 -14.61 -4.13 1.98
C ASN A 36 -14.65 -5.01 3.26
N ALA A 37 -13.51 -5.54 3.69
CA ALA A 37 -13.42 -6.38 4.89
C ALA A 37 -13.84 -5.63 6.16
N ARG A 38 -13.60 -4.32 6.21
CA ARG A 38 -14.06 -3.42 7.29
C ARG A 38 -15.45 -2.82 7.06
N ARG A 39 -16.14 -3.17 5.96
CA ARG A 39 -17.47 -2.67 5.57
C ARG A 39 -17.52 -1.14 5.44
N LEU A 40 -16.44 -0.54 4.98
CA LEU A 40 -16.32 0.89 4.66
C LEU A 40 -16.76 1.13 3.21
N SER A 41 -17.27 2.33 2.92
CA SER A 41 -17.68 2.68 1.55
C SER A 41 -16.48 2.67 0.58
N PRO A 42 -16.56 2.02 -0.59
CA PRO A 42 -15.48 2.07 -1.58
C PRO A 42 -15.38 3.42 -2.33
N ASP A 43 -16.32 4.35 -2.10
CA ASP A 43 -16.46 5.56 -2.92
C ASP A 43 -15.18 6.40 -3.00
N TYR A 44 -14.46 6.56 -1.88
CA TYR A 44 -13.19 7.28 -1.88
C TYR A 44 -12.17 6.65 -2.84
N LEU A 45 -12.02 5.32 -2.83
CA LEU A 45 -11.08 4.62 -3.73
C LEU A 45 -11.51 4.71 -5.19
N VAL A 46 -12.80 4.62 -5.48
CA VAL A 46 -13.33 4.74 -6.84
C VAL A 46 -13.13 6.15 -7.38
N GLN A 47 -13.51 7.17 -6.60
CA GLN A 47 -13.44 8.57 -7.02
C GLN A 47 -12.01 9.08 -7.16
N ASN A 48 -11.08 8.55 -6.36
CA ASN A 48 -9.68 8.98 -6.36
C ASN A 48 -8.78 7.99 -7.10
N ARG A 49 -9.32 7.06 -7.89
CA ARG A 49 -8.55 5.99 -8.54
C ARG A 49 -7.36 6.52 -9.34
N GLU A 50 -7.59 7.45 -10.26
CA GLU A 50 -6.54 8.00 -11.13
C GLU A 50 -5.47 8.75 -10.31
N LEU A 51 -5.89 9.48 -9.27
CA LEU A 51 -4.97 10.15 -8.35
C LEU A 51 -4.10 9.15 -7.58
N LEU A 52 -4.71 8.09 -7.05
CA LEU A 52 -4.01 7.05 -6.31
C LEU A 52 -3.02 6.30 -7.20
N GLU A 53 -3.49 5.83 -8.36
CA GLU A 53 -2.67 5.11 -9.33
C GLU A 53 -1.50 5.98 -9.83
N SER A 54 -1.74 7.24 -10.21
CA SER A 54 -0.67 8.15 -10.66
C SER A 54 0.43 8.35 -9.61
N GLY A 55 0.06 8.46 -8.33
CA GLY A 55 0.99 8.49 -7.22
C GLY A 55 1.81 7.20 -7.12
N PHE A 56 1.11 6.07 -7.02
CA PHE A 56 1.75 4.76 -6.84
C PHE A 56 2.71 4.43 -7.98
N PHE A 57 2.29 4.60 -9.23
CA PHE A 57 3.14 4.34 -10.38
C PHE A 57 4.38 5.23 -10.39
N THR A 58 4.22 6.53 -10.11
CA THR A 58 5.34 7.48 -10.07
C THR A 58 6.37 7.06 -9.03
N TRP A 59 5.95 6.90 -7.77
CA TRP A 59 6.90 6.66 -6.69
C TRP A 59 7.43 5.22 -6.65
N PHE A 60 6.71 4.22 -7.17
CA PHE A 60 7.31 2.90 -7.40
C PHE A 60 8.36 2.93 -8.50
N ALA A 61 8.11 3.65 -9.61
CA ALA A 61 9.08 3.77 -10.70
C ALA A 61 10.36 4.48 -10.27
N GLU A 62 10.25 5.44 -9.35
CA GLU A 62 11.40 6.15 -8.77
C GLU A 62 12.10 5.38 -7.65
N GLY A 63 11.50 4.30 -7.14
CA GLY A 63 11.99 3.62 -5.94
C GLY A 63 11.85 4.44 -4.65
N MET A 64 10.89 5.37 -4.63
CA MET A 64 10.72 6.40 -3.59
C MET A 64 9.52 6.18 -2.68
N LEU A 65 8.60 5.24 -2.98
CA LEU A 65 7.47 4.94 -2.11
C LEU A 65 7.90 4.09 -0.91
N GLU A 66 7.87 4.64 0.31
CA GLU A 66 8.31 3.92 1.51
C GLU A 66 7.16 3.12 2.13
N SER A 67 5.98 3.73 2.19
CA SER A 67 4.82 3.09 2.79
C SER A 67 3.49 3.68 2.33
N LEU A 68 2.44 2.86 2.46
CA LEU A 68 1.05 3.28 2.38
C LEU A 68 0.39 3.02 3.74
N HIS A 69 -0.48 3.93 4.15
CA HIS A 69 -1.20 3.92 5.40
C HIS A 69 -2.68 4.14 5.12
N PHE A 70 -3.47 3.08 5.29
CA PHE A 70 -4.92 3.16 5.28
C PHE A 70 -5.38 3.53 6.68
N GLU A 71 -5.72 4.78 6.91
CA GLU A 71 -6.17 5.27 8.21
C GLU A 71 -7.69 5.23 8.27
N VAL A 72 -8.23 4.40 9.17
CA VAL A 72 -9.67 4.37 9.49
C VAL A 72 -9.94 5.46 10.51
N LEU A 73 -10.82 6.40 10.19
CA LEU A 73 -10.99 7.64 10.94
C LEU A 73 -12.11 7.53 11.98
N SER A 74 -11.97 8.23 13.10
CA SER A 74 -13.09 8.46 14.00
C SER A 74 -14.24 9.18 13.26
N PRO A 75 -15.50 9.06 13.70
CA PRO A 75 -16.62 9.74 13.03
C PRO A 75 -16.48 11.27 12.94
N ASP A 76 -15.70 11.89 13.83
CA ASP A 76 -15.38 13.32 13.79
C ASP A 76 -14.15 13.66 12.92
N GLY A 77 -13.47 12.66 12.35
CA GLY A 77 -12.31 12.79 11.47
C GLY A 77 -11.02 13.23 12.17
N LYS A 78 -10.97 13.28 13.51
CA LYS A 78 -9.84 13.89 14.24
C LYS A 78 -8.72 12.92 14.61
N LYS A 79 -9.01 11.62 14.66
CA LYS A 79 -8.04 10.59 15.00
C LYS A 79 -8.21 9.34 14.14
N ALA A 80 -7.15 8.55 14.04
CA ALA A 80 -7.26 7.20 13.49
C ALA A 80 -7.74 6.23 14.59
N LEU A 81 -8.69 5.36 14.26
CA LEU A 81 -9.16 4.25 15.10
C LEU A 81 -8.38 2.96 14.81
N GLU A 82 -8.06 2.74 13.54
CA GLU A 82 -7.30 1.60 13.03
C GLU A 82 -6.37 2.08 11.92
N ARG A 83 -5.25 1.38 11.73
CA ARG A 83 -4.35 1.59 10.59
C ARG A 83 -4.01 0.27 9.93
N TRP A 84 -3.94 0.30 8.60
CA TRP A 84 -3.35 -0.78 7.81
C TRP A 84 -2.16 -0.22 7.06
N ASP A 85 -0.98 -0.59 7.53
CA ASP A 85 0.27 0.02 7.14
C ASP A 85 1.08 -0.98 6.30
N ILE A 86 1.43 -0.58 5.09
CA ILE A 86 2.18 -1.38 4.14
C ILE A 86 3.53 -0.71 3.96
N TYR A 87 4.60 -1.44 4.24
CA TYR A 87 5.97 -0.97 4.06
C TYR A 87 6.60 -1.65 2.86
N PHE A 88 7.33 -0.87 2.06
CA PHE A 88 7.99 -1.36 0.85
C PHE A 88 9.51 -1.41 1.03
N SER A 89 10.10 -2.44 0.44
CA SER A 89 11.55 -2.58 0.32
C SER A 89 11.91 -2.85 -1.13
N TYR A 90 13.04 -2.28 -1.56
CA TYR A 90 13.52 -2.35 -2.94
C TYR A 90 14.83 -3.13 -3.00
N SER A 91 14.87 -4.17 -3.84
CA SER A 91 16.04 -5.02 -4.04
C SER A 91 16.73 -4.72 -5.37
N ALA A 92 18.06 -4.61 -5.33
CA ALA A 92 18.88 -4.56 -6.55
C ALA A 92 18.91 -5.92 -7.29
N ASN A 93 18.64 -7.01 -6.58
CA ASN A 93 18.60 -8.37 -7.12
C ASN A 93 17.13 -8.82 -7.21
N PRO A 94 16.51 -8.77 -8.41
CA PRO A 94 15.10 -9.09 -8.53
C PRO A 94 14.83 -10.58 -8.33
N ASP A 95 13.73 -10.89 -7.65
CA ASP A 95 13.18 -12.23 -7.54
C ASP A 95 12.09 -12.42 -8.61
N PRO A 96 12.27 -13.31 -9.60
CA PRO A 96 11.26 -13.54 -10.63
C PRO A 96 10.00 -14.26 -10.13
N SER A 97 9.97 -14.70 -8.86
CA SER A 97 8.80 -15.33 -8.27
C SER A 97 7.79 -14.30 -7.76
N VAL A 98 6.50 -14.60 -7.96
CA VAL A 98 5.41 -13.78 -7.42
C VAL A 98 5.06 -14.29 -6.03
N LYS A 99 5.24 -13.44 -5.02
CA LYS A 99 4.70 -13.66 -3.66
C LYS A 99 3.34 -12.99 -3.58
N LYS A 100 2.29 -13.80 -3.47
CA LYS A 100 0.89 -13.32 -3.53
C LYS A 100 0.59 -12.40 -2.34
N PRO A 101 -0.19 -11.32 -2.53
CA PRO A 101 -0.65 -10.48 -1.43
C PRO A 101 -1.49 -11.29 -0.43
N PRO A 102 -1.44 -10.97 0.89
CA PRO A 102 -2.07 -11.74 1.96
C PRO A 102 -3.59 -11.45 2.06
N ILE A 103 -4.32 -11.54 0.95
CA ILE A 103 -5.74 -11.15 0.86
C ILE A 103 -6.63 -12.01 1.76
N GLY A 104 -6.38 -13.33 1.83
CA GLY A 104 -7.12 -14.23 2.72
C GLY A 104 -6.89 -13.90 4.19
N GLU A 105 -5.63 -13.62 4.58
CA GLU A 105 -5.29 -13.21 5.95
C GLU A 105 -6.00 -11.90 6.33
N ILE A 106 -6.09 -10.92 5.42
CA ILE A 106 -6.82 -9.67 5.65
C ILE A 106 -8.28 -9.95 6.02
N GLU A 107 -8.95 -10.81 5.26
CA GLU A 107 -10.36 -11.17 5.49
C GLU A 107 -10.53 -11.90 6.84
N GLU A 108 -9.63 -12.83 7.16
CA GLU A 108 -9.63 -13.55 8.44
C GLU A 108 -9.39 -12.64 9.65
N VAL A 109 -8.40 -11.75 9.57
CA VAL A 109 -8.09 -10.78 10.63
C VAL A 109 -9.27 -9.84 10.81
N ALA A 110 -9.78 -9.25 9.73
CA ALA A 110 -10.89 -8.30 9.77
C ALA A 110 -12.17 -8.90 10.37
N ALA A 111 -12.44 -10.19 10.14
CA ALA A 111 -13.58 -10.89 10.71
C ALA A 111 -13.56 -11.00 12.24
N ARG A 112 -12.37 -10.90 12.86
CA ARG A 112 -12.20 -10.95 14.33
C ARG A 112 -12.19 -9.57 14.98
N LEU A 113 -12.12 -8.50 14.19
CA LEU A 113 -12.10 -7.14 14.71
C LEU A 113 -13.47 -6.70 15.19
N LYS A 114 -13.51 -5.86 16.23
CA LYS A 114 -14.73 -5.19 16.66
C LYS A 114 -15.36 -4.37 15.52
N ALA A 115 -16.68 -4.22 15.54
CA ALA A 115 -17.38 -3.41 14.56
C ALA A 115 -16.96 -1.94 14.67
N LEU A 116 -16.76 -1.28 13.52
CA LEU A 116 -16.43 0.15 13.48
C LEU A 116 -17.64 0.99 13.95
N PRO A 117 -17.41 2.15 14.59
CA PRO A 117 -18.48 3.08 14.92
C PRO A 117 -19.21 3.56 13.65
N PRO A 118 -20.53 3.78 13.71
CA PRO A 118 -21.25 4.40 12.60
C PRO A 118 -20.64 5.77 12.22
N GLY A 119 -20.60 6.06 10.92
CA GLY A 119 -20.03 7.33 10.41
C GLY A 119 -18.51 7.35 10.28
N THR A 120 -17.83 6.23 10.59
CA THR A 120 -16.39 6.07 10.32
C THR A 120 -16.11 6.12 8.82
N SER A 121 -15.05 6.84 8.44
CA SER A 121 -14.52 6.92 7.08
C SER A 121 -13.06 6.47 7.04
N TYR A 122 -12.37 6.62 5.91
CA TYR A 122 -10.94 6.37 5.82
C TYR A 122 -10.26 7.34 4.87
N ARG A 123 -8.92 7.41 4.97
CA ARG A 123 -8.06 8.07 3.99
C ARG A 123 -6.83 7.22 3.69
N ILE A 124 -6.21 7.49 2.56
CA ILE A 124 -4.92 6.92 2.18
C ILE A 124 -3.85 7.99 2.38
N VAL A 125 -2.87 7.69 3.23
CA VAL A 125 -1.67 8.49 3.42
C VAL A 125 -0.49 7.65 2.94
N ILE A 126 0.49 8.30 2.33
CA ILE A 126 1.70 7.64 1.88
C ILE A 126 2.90 8.32 2.52
N GLN A 127 3.98 7.57 2.63
CA GLN A 127 5.28 8.14 2.92
C GLN A 127 6.20 7.90 1.73
N THR A 128 6.92 8.94 1.33
CA THR A 128 7.91 8.88 0.26
C THR A 128 9.25 9.37 0.78
N LYS A 129 10.33 8.89 0.17
CA LYS A 129 11.69 9.34 0.48
C LYS A 129 11.83 10.84 0.17
N PRO A 130 12.68 11.57 0.91
CA PRO A 130 13.02 12.95 0.58
C PRO A 130 13.51 13.07 -0.87
N GLY A 131 12.95 14.02 -1.63
CA GLY A 131 13.29 14.26 -3.03
C GLY A 131 12.44 13.48 -4.04
N ALA A 132 11.42 12.73 -3.60
CA ALA A 132 10.42 12.14 -4.48
C ALA A 132 9.71 13.22 -5.32
N SER A 133 9.31 12.87 -6.56
CA SER A 133 8.61 13.83 -7.43
C SER A 133 7.27 14.25 -6.84
N ASN A 134 6.91 15.52 -7.06
CA ASN A 134 5.57 16.01 -6.78
C ASN A 134 4.60 15.45 -7.82
N VAL A 135 3.57 14.74 -7.37
CA VAL A 135 2.48 14.24 -8.22
C VAL A 135 1.29 15.17 -8.07
N GLN A 136 0.77 15.68 -9.19
CA GLN A 136 -0.36 16.61 -9.18
C GLN A 136 -1.56 16.03 -8.42
N GLY A 137 -2.16 16.84 -7.54
CA GLY A 137 -3.31 16.45 -6.72
C GLY A 137 -2.93 15.83 -5.37
N TRP A 138 -1.70 15.35 -5.22
CA TRP A 138 -1.17 14.96 -3.91
C TRP A 138 -0.70 16.18 -3.13
N GLN A 139 -0.93 16.15 -1.83
CA GLN A 139 -0.55 17.22 -0.91
C GLN A 139 0.12 16.62 0.33
N GLN A 140 1.06 17.38 0.89
CA GLN A 140 1.69 17.01 2.14
C GLN A 140 0.66 17.04 3.27
N THR A 141 0.71 16.03 4.14
CA THR A 141 -0.15 15.92 5.32
C THR A 141 0.60 15.19 6.42
N ASP A 142 0.15 15.39 7.66
CA ASP A 142 0.62 14.63 8.81
C ASP A 142 -0.29 13.41 9.05
N PHE A 143 0.26 12.36 9.66
CA PHE A 143 -0.55 11.28 10.20
C PHE A 143 -1.51 11.82 11.26
N LEU A 144 -2.71 11.24 11.31
CA LEU A 144 -3.62 11.57 12.40
C LEU A 144 -3.10 11.00 13.71
N SER A 145 -3.50 11.61 14.82
CA SER A 145 -3.20 11.06 16.15
C SER A 145 -3.71 9.63 16.22
N PHE A 146 -2.84 8.72 16.65
CA PHE A 146 -3.10 7.29 16.74
C PHE A 146 -2.41 6.73 17.97
N ASP A 147 -3.19 6.32 18.95
CA ASP A 147 -2.68 5.68 20.17
C ASP A 147 -2.75 4.16 19.98
N GLN A 148 -1.62 3.55 19.60
CA GLN A 148 -1.58 2.13 19.25
C GLN A 148 -1.71 1.23 20.48
N LYS A 149 -2.68 0.32 20.42
CA LYS A 149 -2.93 -0.69 21.44
C LYS A 149 -2.36 -2.05 21.08
N SER A 150 -2.47 -2.46 19.81
CA SER A 150 -1.97 -3.76 19.35
C SER A 150 -1.56 -3.72 17.87
N GLU A 151 -0.80 -4.73 17.45
CA GLU A 151 -0.33 -4.91 16.07
C GLU A 151 -0.46 -6.38 15.65
N HIS A 152 -0.74 -6.59 14.36
CA HIS A 152 -0.67 -7.89 13.70
C HIS A 152 0.09 -7.76 12.39
N ALA A 153 1.15 -8.56 12.23
CA ALA A 153 1.93 -8.63 11.00
C ALA A 153 1.37 -9.73 10.08
N PHE A 154 1.35 -9.44 8.77
CA PHE A 154 0.90 -10.36 7.73
C PHE A 154 2.09 -10.96 6.98
N SER A 155 1.83 -11.99 6.18
CA SER A 155 2.83 -12.53 5.26
C SER A 155 3.34 -11.47 4.28
N GLY A 156 4.66 -11.51 4.02
CA GLY A 156 5.29 -10.69 2.99
C GLY A 156 4.85 -11.07 1.58
N TRP A 157 4.76 -10.08 0.69
CA TRP A 157 4.31 -10.23 -0.69
C TRP A 157 5.17 -9.35 -1.60
N GLY A 158 5.08 -9.53 -2.91
CA GLY A 158 5.94 -8.77 -3.82
C GLY A 158 6.23 -9.47 -5.12
N TYR A 159 6.97 -8.78 -5.97
CA TYR A 159 7.42 -9.30 -7.25
C TYR A 159 8.62 -8.51 -7.78
N GLY A 160 9.59 -9.24 -8.33
CA GLY A 160 10.77 -8.67 -8.95
C GLY A 160 11.59 -7.85 -7.96
N HIS A 161 11.57 -6.53 -8.13
CA HIS A 161 12.41 -5.61 -7.36
C HIS A 161 11.78 -5.11 -6.05
N VAL A 162 10.51 -5.40 -5.80
CA VAL A 162 9.79 -4.78 -4.67
C VAL A 162 9.08 -5.84 -3.85
N ASP A 163 9.34 -5.80 -2.55
CA ASP A 163 8.59 -6.57 -1.55
C ASP A 163 7.80 -5.61 -0.66
N GLY A 164 6.59 -6.00 -0.28
CA GLY A 164 5.70 -5.33 0.65
C GLY A 164 5.46 -6.18 1.90
N THR A 165 5.35 -5.53 3.05
CA THR A 165 4.90 -6.15 4.30
C THR A 165 3.74 -5.34 4.87
N LEU A 166 2.64 -6.03 5.18
CA LEU A 166 1.44 -5.41 5.74
C LEU A 166 1.40 -5.61 7.26
N PHE A 167 0.93 -4.57 7.96
CA PHE A 167 0.61 -4.59 9.38
C PHE A 167 -0.79 -4.02 9.58
N TYR A 168 -1.57 -4.67 10.43
CA TYR A 168 -2.77 -4.10 11.02
C TYR A 168 -2.42 -3.56 12.40
N ARG A 169 -2.89 -2.35 12.72
CA ARG A 169 -2.70 -1.72 14.03
C ARG A 169 -4.06 -1.29 14.59
N GLU A 170 -4.37 -1.75 15.79
CA GLU A 170 -5.56 -1.34 16.54
C GLU A 170 -5.22 -0.14 17.41
N GLY A 171 -6.02 0.93 17.32
CA GLY A 171 -5.91 2.07 18.22
C GLY A 171 -6.75 1.92 19.49
N THR A 172 -6.49 2.76 20.49
CA THR A 172 -7.32 2.89 21.70
C THR A 172 -8.59 3.68 21.40
N TRP A 173 -9.75 3.02 21.41
CA TRP A 173 -11.08 3.62 21.25
C TRP A 173 -12.21 2.71 21.72
#